data_AF-A0A524H4T3-F1
#
_entry.id   AF-A0A524H4T3-F1
#
_cell.length_a   1.000
_cell.length_b   1.000
_cell.length_c   1.000
_cell.angle_alpha   90.00
_cell.angle_beta   90.00
_cell.angle_gamma   90.00
#
_symmetry.space_group_name_H-M   'P 1'
#
loop_
_entity.id
_entity.type
_entity.pdbx_description
1 polymer ?
#
loop_
_entity_poly.entity_id
_entity_poly.type
_entity_poly.pdbx_seq_one_letter_code
_entity_poly.pdbx_strand_id
1 'polypeptide(L)'
;MKKVPFKFKKTISTITILGLFFIYCNAVLAQSSLLSVDYQKLISRSDLKYNKQVARSEEGLPVGNGRMGTLVWTTPSSLKFQINRVDVYANNRNTNSFNKRHRSLVSM
;
A
#
# COMPACT_ATOMS: atom_id res chain seq x y z
N MET A 1 -67.82 4.46 29.70
CA MET A 1 -66.53 4.80 29.07
C MET A 1 -65.51 5.18 30.16
N LYS A 2 -64.55 4.30 30.49
CA LYS A 2 -63.53 4.58 31.53
C LYS A 2 -62.44 5.49 30.96
N LYS A 3 -62.38 6.74 31.42
CA LYS A 3 -61.31 7.70 31.08
C LYS A 3 -60.00 7.24 31.74
N VAL A 4 -59.04 6.83 30.94
CA VAL A 4 -57.69 6.45 31.39
C VAL A 4 -56.98 7.69 31.96
N PRO A 5 -56.36 7.63 33.15
CA PRO A 5 -55.77 8.82 33.78
C PRO A 5 -54.62 9.41 32.95
N PHE A 6 -54.63 10.73 32.80
CA PHE A 6 -53.70 11.50 31.96
C PHE A 6 -52.21 11.27 32.30
N LYS A 7 -51.89 11.00 33.58
CA LYS A 7 -50.53 10.65 34.02
C LYS A 7 -50.03 9.34 33.40
N PHE A 8 -50.89 8.33 33.26
CA PHE A 8 -50.54 7.02 32.71
C PHE A 8 -50.17 7.10 31.22
N LYS A 9 -50.84 7.97 30.45
CA LYS A 9 -50.52 8.20 29.03
C LYS A 9 -49.16 8.88 28.84
N LYS A 10 -48.77 9.81 29.72
CA LYS A 10 -47.45 10.47 29.67
C LYS A 10 -46.29 9.53 30.02
N THR A 11 -46.48 8.63 30.99
CA THR A 11 -45.48 7.63 31.37
C THR A 11 -45.25 6.59 30.26
N ILE A 12 -46.32 6.13 29.59
CA ILE A 12 -46.19 5.22 28.45
C ILE A 12 -45.50 5.91 27.26
N SER A 13 -45.87 7.15 26.97
CA SER A 13 -45.25 7.92 25.87
C SER A 13 -43.76 8.19 26.07
N THR A 14 -43.32 8.39 27.31
CA THR A 14 -41.89 8.64 27.61
C THR A 14 -41.06 7.35 27.51
N ILE A 15 -41.60 6.21 27.94
CA ILE A 15 -40.95 4.90 27.79
C ILE A 15 -40.81 4.51 26.31
N THR A 16 -41.82 4.77 25.49
CA THR A 16 -41.73 4.50 24.04
C THR A 16 -40.68 5.37 23.34
N ILE A 17 -40.55 6.65 23.73
CA ILE A 17 -39.55 7.55 23.17
C ILE A 17 -38.13 7.13 23.59
N LEU A 18 -37.94 6.72 24.85
CA LEU A 18 -36.65 6.19 25.34
C LEU A 18 -36.28 4.88 24.65
N GLY A 19 -37.24 3.96 24.44
CA GLY A 19 -37.01 2.72 23.70
C GLY A 19 -36.64 2.96 22.23
N LEU A 20 -37.34 3.87 21.55
CA LEU A 20 -37.01 4.29 20.18
C LEU A 20 -35.64 4.96 20.11
N PHE A 21 -35.29 5.81 21.07
CA PHE A 21 -33.97 6.43 21.16
C PHE A 21 -32.87 5.39 21.36
N PHE A 22 -33.10 4.37 22.20
CA PHE A 22 -32.16 3.27 22.42
C PHE A 22 -31.94 2.44 21.16
N ILE A 23 -33.01 2.14 20.41
CA ILE A 23 -32.92 1.42 19.14
C ILE A 23 -32.15 2.24 18.10
N TYR A 24 -32.42 3.54 18.01
CA TYR A 24 -31.72 4.45 17.10
C TYR A 24 -30.23 4.56 17.44
N CYS A 25 -29.89 4.59 18.74
CA CYS A 25 -28.51 4.66 19.22
C CYS A 25 -27.70 3.40 18.86
N ASN A 26 -28.31 2.22 18.98
CA ASN A 26 -27.67 0.95 18.58
C ASN A 26 -27.44 0.83 17.07
N ALA A 27 -28.38 1.33 16.25
CA ALA A 27 -28.21 1.36 14.79
C ALA A 27 -27.04 2.27 14.36
N VAL A 28 -26.84 3.40 15.04
CA VAL A 28 -25.70 4.30 14.78
C VAL A 28 -24.37 3.69 15.25
N LEU A 29 -24.35 2.98 16.39
CA LEU A 29 -23.16 2.30 16.90
C LEU A 29 -22.72 1.10 16.04
N ALA A 30 -23.66 0.42 15.36
CA ALA A 30 -23.35 -0.68 14.45
C ALA A 30 -22.68 -0.22 13.13
N GLN A 31 -22.75 1.08 12.81
CA GLN A 31 -22.19 1.68 11.61
C GLN A 31 -20.75 2.18 11.83
N SER A 32 -19.91 1.49 12.59
CA SER A 32 -18.51 1.85 12.76
C SER A 32 -17.63 1.16 11.71
N SER A 33 -17.63 1.66 10.48
CA SER A 33 -16.62 1.32 9.45
C SER A 33 -15.26 2.01 9.69
N LEU A 34 -14.93 2.33 10.95
CA LEU A 34 -13.74 3.11 11.34
C LEU A 34 -12.42 2.40 10.95
N LEU A 35 -12.48 1.09 10.66
CA LEU A 35 -11.35 0.27 10.25
C LEU A 35 -11.51 -0.32 8.83
N SER A 36 -12.36 0.24 7.98
CA SER A 36 -12.35 -0.16 6.56
C SER A 36 -11.13 0.46 5.88
N VAL A 37 -9.99 -0.24 5.94
CA VAL A 37 -8.76 0.19 5.29
C VAL A 37 -8.88 -0.05 3.79
N ASP A 38 -8.73 1.02 3.01
CA ASP A 38 -8.56 0.93 1.57
C ASP A 38 -7.13 0.43 1.28
N TYR A 39 -6.99 -0.89 1.09
CA TYR A 39 -5.72 -1.54 0.81
C TYR A 39 -5.10 -1.09 -0.52
N GLN A 40 -5.91 -0.77 -1.52
CA GLN A 40 -5.41 -0.29 -2.81
C GLN A 40 -4.74 1.08 -2.64
N LYS A 41 -5.41 1.99 -1.92
CA LYS A 41 -4.84 3.30 -1.59
C LYS A 41 -3.63 3.20 -0.67
N LEU A 42 -3.59 2.22 0.24
CA LEU A 42 -2.44 1.98 1.11
C LEU A 42 -1.21 1.50 0.31
N ILE A 43 -1.38 0.47 -0.55
CA ILE A 43 -0.30 -0.13 -1.34
C ILE A 43 0.25 0.85 -2.37
N SER A 44 -0.64 1.57 -3.07
CA SER A 44 -0.25 2.52 -4.13
C SER A 44 0.65 3.66 -3.67
N ARG A 45 0.72 3.95 -2.36
CA ARG A 45 1.68 4.91 -1.79
C ARG A 45 3.13 4.43 -1.90
N SER A 46 3.35 3.14 -2.11
CA SER A 46 4.68 2.53 -2.25
C SER A 46 5.07 2.34 -3.72
N ASP A 47 4.21 2.73 -4.68
CA ASP A 47 4.48 2.59 -6.10
C ASP A 47 5.56 3.59 -6.54
N LEU A 48 6.66 3.07 -7.09
CA LEU A 48 7.70 3.89 -7.70
C LEU A 48 7.38 4.12 -9.19
N LYS A 49 7.00 5.35 -9.54
CA LYS A 49 6.59 5.73 -10.90
C LYS A 49 7.66 6.57 -11.59
N TYR A 50 8.16 6.08 -12.71
CA TYR A 50 9.12 6.80 -13.55
C TYR A 50 8.37 7.49 -14.69
N ASN A 51 8.61 8.79 -14.86
CA ASN A 51 8.03 9.60 -15.93
C ASN A 51 8.88 9.66 -17.20
N LYS A 52 10.10 9.10 -17.16
CA LYS A 52 11.03 9.03 -18.27
C LYS A 52 11.79 7.71 -18.25
N GLN A 53 12.31 7.33 -19.41
CA GLN A 53 13.18 6.16 -19.53
C GLN A 53 14.50 6.39 -18.79
N VAL A 54 15.04 5.30 -18.25
CA VAL A 54 16.27 5.30 -17.50
C VAL A 54 17.46 5.33 -18.46
N ALA A 55 18.44 6.21 -18.21
CA ALA A 55 19.59 6.37 -19.11
C ALA A 55 20.68 5.33 -18.87
N ARG A 56 20.78 4.84 -17.63
CA ARG A 56 21.81 3.90 -17.19
C ARG A 56 21.19 2.67 -16.53
N SER A 57 21.91 1.55 -16.52
CA SER A 57 21.40 0.31 -15.95
C SER A 57 21.23 0.40 -14.43
N GLU A 58 22.06 1.18 -13.74
CA GLU A 58 22.07 1.32 -12.28
C GLU A 58 20.84 2.04 -11.73
N GLU A 59 20.11 2.80 -12.54
CA GLU A 59 18.86 3.48 -12.14
C GLU A 59 17.59 2.67 -12.53
N GLY A 60 17.77 1.43 -13.02
CA GLY A 60 16.68 0.50 -13.28
C GLY A 60 15.97 0.02 -12.01
N LEU A 61 14.75 -0.47 -12.16
CA LEU A 61 13.94 -0.96 -11.03
C LEU A 61 14.51 -2.29 -10.51
N PRO A 62 14.83 -2.40 -9.21
CA PRO A 62 15.32 -3.64 -8.63
C PRO A 62 14.17 -4.63 -8.40
N VAL A 63 14.33 -5.85 -8.91
CA VAL A 63 13.42 -6.98 -8.66
C VAL A 63 14.25 -8.21 -8.30
N GLY A 64 13.85 -8.96 -7.28
CA GLY A 64 14.59 -10.15 -6.88
C GLY A 64 13.82 -11.05 -5.92
N ASN A 65 14.30 -12.29 -5.79
CA ASN A 65 13.70 -13.32 -4.93
C ASN A 65 14.68 -13.80 -3.84
N GLY A 66 15.73 -13.02 -3.54
CA GLY A 66 16.79 -13.35 -2.58
C GLY A 66 17.90 -14.26 -3.13
N ARG A 67 17.68 -14.96 -4.26
CA ARG A 67 18.73 -15.76 -4.94
C ARG A 67 19.18 -15.12 -6.25
N MET A 68 18.19 -14.71 -7.04
CA MET A 68 18.35 -13.96 -8.27
C MET A 68 17.87 -12.52 -8.04
N GLY A 69 18.53 -11.58 -8.69
CA GLY A 69 18.12 -10.19 -8.75
C GLY A 69 18.30 -9.66 -10.17
N THR A 70 17.49 -8.69 -10.56
CA THR A 70 17.63 -7.99 -11.83
C THR A 70 17.30 -6.51 -11.66
N LEU A 71 18.00 -5.67 -12.41
CA LEU A 71 17.54 -4.31 -12.68
C LEU A 71 16.76 -4.35 -13.99
N VAL A 72 15.51 -3.87 -13.97
CA VAL A 72 14.66 -3.79 -15.17
C VAL A 72 14.46 -2.34 -15.58
N TRP A 73 14.66 -2.06 -16.87
CA TRP A 73 14.41 -0.73 -17.44
C TRP A 73 14.03 -0.82 -18.91
N THR A 74 13.40 0.22 -19.42
CA THR A 74 12.97 0.32 -20.82
C THR A 74 13.90 1.22 -21.62
N THR A 75 14.05 0.89 -22.90
CA THR A 75 14.48 1.80 -23.96
C THR A 75 13.28 2.07 -24.88
N PRO A 76 13.38 2.98 -25.87
CA PRO A 76 12.26 3.25 -26.77
C PRO A 76 11.71 2.01 -27.51
N SER A 77 12.52 0.98 -27.71
CA SER A 77 12.18 -0.19 -28.51
C SER A 77 12.37 -1.54 -27.79
N SER A 78 12.82 -1.55 -26.53
CA SER A 78 13.13 -2.80 -25.84
C SER A 78 12.99 -2.71 -24.33
N LEU A 79 12.78 -3.86 -23.70
CA LEU A 79 12.92 -4.04 -22.26
C LEU A 79 14.28 -4.68 -21.98
N LYS A 80 15.03 -4.10 -21.04
CA LYS A 80 16.37 -4.56 -20.65
C LYS A 80 16.35 -5.09 -19.23
N PHE A 81 17.20 -6.10 -19.01
CA PHE A 81 17.37 -6.79 -17.74
C PHE A 81 18.85 -6.98 -17.46
N GLN A 82 19.32 -6.54 -16.30
CA GLN A 82 20.64 -6.86 -15.80
C GLN A 82 20.53 -8.00 -14.79
N ILE A 83 20.65 -9.23 -15.27
CA ILE A 83 20.44 -10.45 -14.48
C ILE A 83 21.65 -10.76 -13.61
N ASN A 84 21.42 -10.88 -12.30
CA ASN A 84 22.43 -11.19 -11.30
C ASN A 84 22.01 -12.40 -10.45
N ARG A 85 23.00 -13.15 -9.95
CA ARG A 85 22.82 -14.24 -8.99
C ARG A 85 23.78 -14.09 -7.82
N VAL A 86 23.33 -14.42 -6.62
CA VAL A 86 24.09 -14.22 -5.37
C VAL A 86 25.39 -15.03 -5.29
N ASP A 87 25.49 -16.16 -5.99
CA ASP A 87 26.66 -17.05 -5.98
C ASP A 87 27.56 -16.90 -7.22
N VAL A 88 27.32 -15.89 -8.07
CA VAL A 88 28.16 -15.60 -9.24
C VAL A 88 29.06 -14.43 -8.91
N TYR A 89 30.32 -14.74 -8.61
CA TYR A 89 31.36 -13.77 -8.31
C TYR A 89 32.65 -14.11 -9.07
N ALA A 90 33.50 -13.09 -9.26
CA ALA A 90 34.81 -13.28 -9.85
C ALA A 90 35.67 -14.13 -8.91
N ASN A 91 35.92 -15.40 -9.27
CA ASN A 91 36.63 -16.36 -8.45
C ASN A 91 38.17 -16.29 -8.57
N ASN A 92 38.70 -15.28 -9.28
CA ASN A 92 40.13 -15.05 -9.40
C ASN A 92 40.37 -13.59 -9.83
N ARG A 93 41.57 -13.04 -9.62
CA ARG A 93 42.00 -11.70 -10.10
C ARG A 93 41.84 -11.54 -11.63
N ASN A 94 41.76 -12.66 -12.35
CA ASN A 94 41.68 -12.71 -13.80
C ASN A 94 40.28 -12.41 -14.38
N THR A 95 39.23 -12.38 -13.56
CA THR A 95 37.87 -12.02 -14.02
C THR A 95 37.40 -10.73 -13.37
N ASN A 96 36.63 -9.94 -14.12
CA ASN A 96 36.13 -8.65 -13.66
C ASN A 96 34.60 -8.68 -13.66
N SER A 97 33.98 -8.36 -12.52
CA SER A 97 32.52 -8.30 -12.38
C SER A 97 31.88 -7.13 -13.15
N PHE A 98 32.67 -6.10 -13.50
CA PHE A 98 32.21 -4.95 -14.28
C PHE A 98 33.15 -4.67 -15.46
N ASN A 99 32.74 -5.04 -16.67
CA ASN A 99 33.53 -4.82 -17.89
C ASN A 99 33.70 -3.33 -18.24
N LYS A 100 32.88 -2.45 -17.65
CA LYS A 100 33.01 -0.99 -17.72
C LYS A 100 32.89 -0.42 -16.30
N ARG A 101 33.95 0.22 -15.81
CA ARG A 101 33.92 0.94 -14.53
C ARG A 101 33.46 2.37 -14.78
N HIS A 102 32.31 2.76 -14.24
CA HIS A 102 31.89 4.15 -14.19
C HIS A 102 32.54 4.83 -12.98
N ARG A 103 33.60 5.60 -13.22
CA ARG A 103 34.19 6.50 -12.21
C ARG A 103 33.35 7.78 -12.16
N SER A 104 32.30 7.77 -11.38
CA SER A 104 31.62 8.98 -10.95
C SER A 104 31.47 8.91 -9.44
N LEU A 105 32.09 9.86 -8.73
CA LEU A 105 32.17 10.10 -7.27
C LEU A 105 33.61 10.21 -6.72
N VAL A 106 34.51 10.90 -7.44
CA VAL A 106 35.69 11.58 -6.84
C VAL A 106 35.93 12.88 -7.61
N SER A 107 35.04 13.84 -7.41
CA SER A 107 35.30 15.28 -7.62
C SER A 107 34.20 16.07 -6.91
N MET A 108 34.31 16.14 -5.59
CA MET A 108 33.72 17.17 -4.75
C MET A 108 34.84 17.68 -3.85
#